data_AF-G5J516-F1
#
_entry.id   AF-G5J516-F1
#
_cell.length_a   1.000
_cell.length_b   1.000
_cell.length_c   1.000
_cell.angle_alpha   90.00
_cell.angle_beta   90.00
_cell.angle_gamma   90.00
#
_symmetry.space_group_name_H-M   'P 1'
#
loop_
_entity.id
_entity.type
_entity.pdbx_description
1 polymer ?
#
loop_
_entity_poly.entity_id
_entity_poly.type
_entity_poly.pdbx_seq_one_letter_code
_entity_poly.pdbx_strand_id
1 'polypeptide(L)' 'MNLVSTHPEGITAKILSARLNRPISMINYCLKDLKGAKFIQGKLNKENQQWIYYPVSFIN' A
#
# COMPACT_ATOMS: atom_id res chain seq x y z
N MET A 1 -1.61 -1.32 10.30
CA MET A 1 -2.05 -0.92 8.94
C MET A 1 -2.56 0.51 8.82
N ASN A 2 -2.46 1.34 9.88
CA ASN A 2 -2.69 2.79 9.80
C ASN A 2 -1.64 3.54 8.95
N LEU A 3 -0.51 2.88 8.61
CA LEU A 3 0.61 3.51 7.92
C LEU A 3 0.30 3.92 6.47
N VAL A 4 -0.57 3.21 5.75
CA VAL A 4 -0.95 3.68 4.39
C VAL A 4 -1.73 4.99 4.49
N SER A 5 -2.61 5.12 5.48
CA SER A 5 -3.41 6.32 5.75
C SER A 5 -2.57 7.56 6.07
N THR A 6 -1.33 7.41 6.52
CA THR A 6 -0.42 8.53 6.82
C THR A 6 0.50 8.91 5.65
N HIS A 7 0.37 8.27 4.48
CA HIS A 7 1.20 8.54 3.30
C HIS A 7 0.30 8.90 2.10
N PRO A 8 -0.22 10.13 2.03
CA PRO A 8 -1.05 10.59 0.91
C PRO A 8 -0.32 10.53 -0.44
N GLU A 9 1.01 10.65 -0.44
CA GLU A 9 1.88 10.49 -1.62
C GLU A 9 1.96 9.03 -2.13
N GLY A 10 1.43 8.09 -1.36
CA GLY A 10 1.44 6.66 -1.64
C GLY A 10 2.67 5.94 -1.11
N ILE A 11 2.52 4.64 -0.87
CA ILE A 11 3.57 3.82 -0.26
C ILE A 11 3.69 2.46 -0.94
N THR A 12 4.92 1.94 -1.06
CA THR A 12 5.17 0.62 -1.63
C THR A 12 5.18 -0.47 -0.57
N ALA A 13 4.92 -1.72 -0.97
CA ALA A 13 5.02 -2.88 -0.08
C ALA A 13 6.42 -3.04 0.54
N LYS A 14 7.48 -2.63 -0.18
CA LYS A 14 8.86 -2.66 0.31
C LYS A 14 9.08 -1.70 1.48
N ILE A 15 8.59 -0.46 1.37
CA ILE A 15 8.70 0.53 2.45
C ILE A 15 7.88 0.08 3.66
N LEU A 16 6.67 -0.43 3.43
CA LEU A 16 5.82 -0.98 4.49
C LEU A 16 6.50 -2.14 5.22
N SER A 17 7.11 -3.06 4.48
CA SER A 17 7.84 -4.20 5.02
C SER A 17 9.00 -3.77 5.92
N ALA A 18 9.81 -2.81 5.45
CA ALA A 18 10.93 -2.26 6.21
C ALA A 18 10.46 -1.56 7.50
N ARG A 19 9.44 -0.68 7.42
CA ARG A 19 8.97 0.09 8.57
C ARG A 19 8.24 -0.76 9.61
N LEU A 20 7.50 -1.77 9.18
CA LEU A 20 6.77 -2.67 10.08
C LEU A 20 7.64 -3.83 10.58
N ASN A 21 8.85 -3.98 10.04
CA ASN A 21 9.71 -5.14 10.26
C ASN A 21 8.94 -6.46 10.07
N ARG A 22 8.32 -6.58 8.88
CA ARG A 22 7.49 -7.74 8.50
C ARG A 22 7.84 -8.20 7.08
N PRO A 23 7.74 -9.51 6.76
CA PRO A 23 8.03 -10.01 5.42
C PRO A 23 7.13 -9.39 4.35
N ILE A 24 7.68 -9.15 3.16
CA ILE A 24 6.94 -8.59 2.02
C ILE A 24 5.71 -9.46 1.65
N SER A 25 5.81 -10.79 1.76
CA SER A 25 4.69 -11.71 1.51
C SER A 25 3.50 -11.44 2.42
N MET A 26 3.75 -11.22 3.72
CA MET A 26 2.73 -10.86 4.70
C MET A 26 2.12 -9.49 4.38
N ILE A 27 2.96 -8.50 4.03
CA ILE A 27 2.47 -7.17 3.63
C ILE A 27 1.57 -7.27 2.40
N ASN A 28 1.98 -8.01 1.37
CA ASN A 28 1.18 -8.20 0.16
C ASN A 28 -0.16 -8.89 0.44
N TYR A 29 -0.16 -9.90 1.32
CA TYR A 29 -1.39 -10.55 1.77
C TYR A 29 -2.34 -9.52 2.38
N CYS A 30 -1.87 -8.75 3.36
CA CYS A 30 -2.71 -7.77 4.01
C CYS A 30 -3.16 -6.64 3.05
N LEU A 31 -2.31 -6.18 2.13
CA LEU A 31 -2.67 -5.17 1.13
C LEU A 31 -3.75 -5.66 0.17
N LYS A 32 -3.74 -6.96 -0.18
CA LYS A 32 -4.80 -7.58 -0.99
C LYS A 32 -6.14 -7.51 -0.26
N ASP A 33 -6.17 -7.87 1.02
CA ASP A 33 -7.39 -7.83 1.84
C ASP A 33 -7.93 -6.39 1.98
N LEU A 34 -7.05 -5.43 2.30
CA LEU A 34 -7.45 -4.01 2.41
C LEU A 34 -7.96 -3.43 1.08
N LYS A 35 -7.33 -3.79 -0.04
CA LYS A 35 -7.78 -3.37 -1.37
C LYS A 35 -9.13 -3.98 -1.70
N GLY A 36 -9.35 -5.26 -1.39
CA GLY A 36 -10.64 -5.94 -1.54
C GLY A 36 -11.75 -5.29 -0.71
N ALA A 37 -11.42 -4.84 0.50
CA ALA A 37 -12.31 -4.10 1.39
C ALA A 37 -12.41 -2.59 1.07
N LYS A 38 -11.77 -2.12 -0.01
CA LYS A 38 -11.80 -0.71 -0.48
C LYS A 38 -11.30 0.32 0.54
N PHE A 39 -10.43 -0.06 1.46
CA PHE A 39 -9.74 0.90 2.34
C PHE A 39 -8.58 1.60 1.62
N ILE A 40 -7.97 0.89 0.67
CA ILE A 40 -6.84 1.38 -0.11
C ILE A 40 -7.07 1.10 -1.60
N GLN A 41 -6.38 1.86 -2.44
CA GLN A 41 -6.27 1.63 -3.87
C GLN A 41 -4.79 1.42 -4.23
N GLY A 42 -4.55 0.64 -5.28
CA GLY A 42 -3.21 0.40 -5.80
C GLY A 42 -3.10 0.95 -7.22
N LYS A 43 -1.99 1.63 -7.52
CA LYS A 43 -1.60 2.06 -8.86
C LYS A 43 -0.27 1.42 -9.23
N LEU A 44 -0.18 0.83 -10.42
CA LEU A 44 1.08 0.36 -10.96
C LEU A 44 1.85 1.57 -11.51
N ASN A 45 3.05 1.82 -10.99
CA ASN A 45 3.99 2.73 -11.60
C ASN A 45 4.62 2.03 -12.82
N LYS A 46 4.40 2.58 -14.02
CA LYS A 46 4.84 1.99 -15.29
C LYS A 46 6.36 2.07 -15.48
N GLU A 47 7.03 3.05 -14.88
CA GLU A 47 8.47 3.28 -15.06
C GLU A 47 9.31 2.23 -14.36
N ASN A 48 8.90 1.83 -13.15
CA ASN A 48 9.64 0.89 -12.31
C ASN A 48 8.89 -0.42 -12.03
N GLN A 49 7.69 -0.60 -12.61
CA GLN A 49 6.83 -1.77 -12.44
C GLN A 49 6.49 -2.08 -10.98
N GLN A 50 6.44 -1.06 -10.11
CA GLN A 50 6.09 -1.22 -8.70
C GLN A 50 4.66 -0.77 -8.41
N TRP A 51 3.99 -1.51 -7.53
CA TRP A 51 2.70 -1.10 -6.98
C TRP A 51 2.89 -0.06 -5.89
N ILE A 52 2.19 1.05 -6.04
CA ILE A 52 2.07 2.11 -5.04
C ILE A 52 0.64 2.11 -4.50
N TYR A 53 0.50 2.10 -3.18
CA TYR A 53 -0.77 2.01 -2.49
C TYR A 53 -1.11 3.34 -1.83
N TYR A 54 -2.36 3.76 -1.98
CA TYR A 54 -2.92 5.02 -1.49
C TYR A 54 -4.19 4.75 -0.67
N PRO A 55 -4.53 5.58 0.32
CA PRO A 55 -5.84 5.48 0.96
C PRO A 55 -6.93 5.94 -0.01
N VAL A 56 -8.13 5.35 0.10
CA VAL A 56 -9.26 5.74 -0.77
C VAL A 56 -9.79 7.13 -0.40
N SER A 57 -9.66 7.57 0.85
CA SER A 57 -10.16 8.85 1.35
C SER A 57 -9.44 10.10 0.83
N PHE A 58 -8.33 9.98 0.12
CA PHE A 58 -7.56 11.11 -0.42
C PHE A 58 -7.92 11.47 -1.88
N ILE A 59 -8.97 10.85 -2.43
CA ILE A 59 -9.62 11.31 -3.65
C ILE A 59 -11.04 11.70 -3.27
N ASN A 60 -11.21 12.96 -2.85
CA ASN A 60 -12.46 13.70 -2.91
C ASN A 60 -12.16 15.01 -3.65
#